data_AF-A0A846RU99-F1
#
_entry.id   AF-A0A846RU99-F1
#
_cell.length_a   1.000
_cell.length_b   1.000
_cell.length_c   1.000
_cell.angle_alpha   90.00
_cell.angle_beta   90.00
_cell.angle_gamma   90.00
#
_symmetry.space_group_name_H-M   'P 1'
#
loop_
_entity.id
_entity.type
_entity.pdbx_description
1 polymer ?
#
loop_
_entity_poly.entity_id
_entity_poly.type
_entity_poly.pdbx_seq_one_letter_code
_entity_poly.pdbx_strand_id
1 'polypeptide(L)'
;MRLVIAECSVDYAGRLTAHLPMATRLIMLKADGSILIHSDGGSYKPLNWMTPPCSITVTKPSEDQTEAGLSEIWTVSQAKTGDRLVISIAEVIADDRHELGVDPGLVKDGVESHLQELLAEHIETLGDGYSLVRREYMTAIGPVDLLARDHGHQSVAVEIKRRGDIDGVEQLTRYLELMNRDPLLTPVQGVFAAQEIKPQARTLAEDRGIRCVVLDYDALRGMDDPDSRLF
;
A
#
# COMPACT_ATOMS: atom_id res chain seq x y z
N MET A 1 -21.00 -8.74 7.51
CA MET A 1 -20.27 -7.84 8.44
C MET A 1 -21.01 -7.84 9.77
N ARG A 2 -20.30 -7.97 10.89
CA ARG A 2 -20.84 -7.74 12.24
C ARG A 2 -20.05 -6.63 12.92
N LEU A 3 -20.74 -5.68 13.52
CA LEU A 3 -20.19 -4.53 14.21
C LEU A 3 -20.62 -4.61 15.67
N VAL A 4 -19.67 -4.65 16.59
CA VAL A 4 -19.96 -4.68 18.02
C VAL A 4 -19.28 -3.51 18.71
N ILE A 5 -20.06 -2.65 19.35
CA ILE A 5 -19.54 -1.60 20.22
C ILE A 5 -19.64 -2.13 21.65
N ALA A 6 -18.50 -2.24 22.32
CA ALA A 6 -18.43 -2.84 23.64
C ALA A 6 -17.40 -2.14 24.52
N GLU A 7 -17.65 -2.10 25.83
CA GLU A 7 -16.61 -1.86 26.81
C GLU A 7 -15.79 -3.13 26.96
N CYS A 8 -14.52 -3.10 26.56
CA CYS A 8 -13.68 -4.28 26.54
C CYS A 8 -12.20 -3.99 26.80
N SER A 9 -11.44 -5.01 27.20
CA SER A 9 -9.98 -5.03 27.13
C SER A 9 -9.53 -6.06 26.09
N VAL A 10 -8.31 -5.92 25.59
CA VAL A 10 -7.77 -6.82 24.57
C VAL A 10 -6.34 -7.21 24.87
N ASP A 11 -6.08 -8.51 24.88
CA ASP A 11 -4.75 -9.09 25.04
C ASP A 11 -4.39 -9.87 23.79
N TYR A 12 -3.25 -9.54 23.20
CA TYR A 12 -2.66 -10.28 22.09
C TYR A 12 -1.41 -11.01 22.55
N ALA A 13 -1.35 -12.30 22.26
CA ALA A 13 -0.22 -13.17 22.53
C ALA A 13 0.16 -13.92 21.25
N GLY A 14 1.37 -13.67 20.74
CA GLY A 14 1.87 -14.29 19.54
C GLY A 14 3.32 -13.94 19.31
N ARG A 15 3.65 -13.54 18.08
CA ARG A 15 4.97 -12.99 17.70
C ARG A 15 5.44 -11.79 18.55
N LEU A 16 4.49 -11.08 19.15
CA LEU A 16 4.70 -10.03 20.14
C LEU A 16 3.60 -10.14 21.19
N THR A 17 3.72 -9.36 22.26
CA THR A 17 2.65 -9.14 23.23
C THR A 17 2.12 -7.72 23.10
N ALA A 18 0.79 -7.57 23.17
CA ALA A 18 0.16 -6.26 23.20
C ALA A 18 -1.07 -6.30 24.12
N HIS A 19 -1.29 -5.20 24.84
CA HIS A 19 -2.42 -5.05 25.75
C HIS A 19 -3.13 -3.73 25.47
N LEU A 20 -4.46 -3.78 25.36
CA LEU A 20 -5.35 -2.64 25.35
C LEU A 20 -6.19 -2.64 26.64
N PRO A 21 -6.08 -1.60 27.48
CA PRO A 21 -6.82 -1.54 28.74
C PRO A 21 -8.33 -1.39 28.52
N MET A 22 -9.14 -1.62 29.55
CA MET A 22 -10.60 -1.49 29.46
C MET A 22 -11.02 -0.12 28.89
N ALA A 23 -11.80 -0.14 27.81
CA ALA A 23 -12.40 1.05 27.19
C ALA A 23 -13.48 0.65 26.18
N THR A 24 -14.36 1.59 25.85
CA THR A 24 -15.31 1.42 24.74
C THR A 24 -14.57 1.36 23.40
N ARG A 25 -14.83 0.30 22.62
CA ARG A 25 -14.21 0.05 21.31
C ARG A 25 -15.21 -0.49 20.31
N LEU A 26 -14.89 -0.27 19.03
CA LEU A 26 -15.55 -0.95 17.92
C LEU A 26 -14.78 -2.24 17.57
N ILE A 27 -15.47 -3.36 17.66
CA ILE A 27 -15.03 -4.68 17.22
C ILE A 27 -15.73 -4.99 15.89
N MET A 28 -14.96 -5.03 14.81
CA MET A 28 -15.46 -5.31 13.47
C MET A 28 -15.11 -6.73 13.04
N LEU A 29 -16.12 -7.53 12.70
CA LEU A 29 -15.96 -8.89 12.21
C LEU A 29 -16.40 -8.96 10.75
N LYS A 30 -15.45 -9.26 9.88
CA LYS A 30 -15.67 -9.37 8.44
C LYS A 30 -16.12 -10.78 8.07
N ALA A 31 -16.78 -10.89 6.90
CA ALA A 31 -17.28 -12.16 6.41
C ALA A 31 -16.16 -13.15 6.02
N ASP A 32 -14.96 -12.65 5.74
CA ASP A 32 -13.76 -13.46 5.48
C ASP A 32 -13.11 -14.02 6.75
N GLY A 33 -13.67 -13.72 7.93
CA GLY A 33 -13.14 -14.14 9.24
C GLY A 33 -12.19 -13.13 9.88
N SER A 34 -11.83 -12.03 9.20
CA SER A 34 -10.99 -11.00 9.80
C SER A 34 -11.70 -10.31 10.97
N ILE A 35 -10.94 -9.98 12.01
CA ILE A 35 -11.40 -9.17 13.15
C ILE A 35 -10.49 -7.97 13.37
N LEU A 36 -11.09 -6.81 13.64
CA LEU A 36 -10.40 -5.54 13.81
C LEU A 36 -10.93 -4.80 15.03
N ILE A 37 -10.03 -4.21 15.82
CA ILE A 37 -10.34 -3.44 17.02
C ILE A 37 -10.01 -1.97 16.78
N HIS A 38 -10.99 -1.09 16.92
CA HIS A 38 -10.86 0.34 16.69
C HIS A 38 -11.27 1.17 17.92
N SER A 39 -10.71 2.38 18.00
CA SER A 39 -11.13 3.48 18.87
C SER A 39 -11.44 4.71 18.02
N ASP A 40 -12.11 5.71 18.61
CA ASP A 40 -12.44 6.97 17.93
C ASP A 40 -11.21 7.76 17.48
N GLY A 41 -10.08 7.63 18.19
CA GLY A 41 -8.82 8.33 17.90
C GLY A 41 -7.62 7.40 17.75
N GLY A 42 -6.44 7.99 17.52
CA GLY A 42 -5.14 7.31 17.57
C GLY A 42 -4.57 6.87 16.21
N SER A 43 -5.39 6.47 15.25
CA SER A 43 -4.97 6.15 13.86
C SER A 43 -6.19 5.83 12.99
N TYR A 44 -6.09 6.00 11.67
CA TYR A 44 -7.07 5.43 10.73
C TYR A 44 -6.98 3.89 10.65
N LYS A 45 -5.91 3.30 11.19
CA LYS A 45 -5.68 1.84 11.25
C LYS A 45 -6.29 1.26 12.53
N PRO A 46 -6.68 -0.03 12.54
CA PRO A 46 -7.05 -0.72 13.77
C PRO A 46 -5.91 -0.70 14.79
N LEU A 47 -6.27 -0.65 16.07
CA LEU A 47 -5.33 -0.77 17.20
C LEU A 47 -4.77 -2.19 17.31
N ASN A 48 -5.61 -3.19 17.03
CA ASN A 48 -5.23 -4.61 17.01
C ASN A 48 -6.14 -5.35 16.02
N TRP A 49 -5.65 -6.41 15.40
CA TRP A 49 -6.40 -7.15 14.40
C TRP A 49 -5.89 -8.58 14.24
N MET A 50 -6.72 -9.43 13.65
CA MET A 50 -6.31 -10.75 13.19
C MET A 50 -6.90 -11.04 11.82
N THR A 51 -6.07 -11.58 10.93
CA THR A 51 -6.45 -11.96 9.57
C THR A 51 -6.76 -13.45 9.48
N PRO A 52 -7.57 -13.88 8.50
CA PRO A 52 -7.83 -15.29 8.26
C PRO A 52 -6.57 -16.04 7.82
N PRO A 53 -6.50 -17.37 8.05
CA PRO A 53 -7.53 -18.17 8.70
C PRO A 53 -7.45 -18.05 10.23
N CYS A 54 -8.54 -17.57 10.84
CA CYS A 54 -8.70 -17.57 12.29
C CYS A 54 -10.10 -18.06 12.67
N SER A 55 -10.21 -18.60 13.88
CA SER A 55 -11.47 -19.00 14.49
C SER A 55 -11.78 -18.10 15.67
N ILE A 56 -13.07 -17.88 15.93
CA ILE A 56 -13.55 -17.08 17.05
C ILE A 56 -14.42 -17.97 17.93
N THR A 57 -14.05 -18.07 19.21
CA THR A 57 -14.83 -18.79 20.24
C THR A 57 -15.27 -17.79 21.29
N VAL A 58 -16.57 -17.79 21.61
CA VAL A 58 -17.15 -16.99 22.69
C VAL A 58 -17.44 -17.91 23.86
N THR A 59 -16.92 -17.58 25.04
CA THR A 59 -17.13 -18.35 26.27
C THR A 59 -17.65 -17.44 27.38
N LYS A 60 -18.33 -18.05 28.35
CA LYS A 60 -18.64 -17.36 29.60
C LYS A 60 -17.35 -17.11 30.40
N PRO A 61 -17.25 -15.97 31.11
CA PRO A 61 -16.16 -15.71 32.02
C PRO A 61 -16.15 -16.71 33.18
N SER A 62 -14.98 -16.90 33.81
CA SER A 62 -14.87 -17.60 35.10
C SER A 62 -15.58 -16.84 36.23
N GLU A 63 -15.69 -17.44 37.42
CA GLU A 63 -16.23 -16.77 38.61
C GLU A 63 -15.46 -15.47 38.91
N ASP A 64 -14.12 -15.54 39.02
CA ASP A 64 -13.25 -14.38 39.23
C ASP A 64 -13.42 -13.28 38.16
N GLN A 65 -13.56 -13.68 36.89
CA GLN A 65 -13.75 -12.74 35.78
C GLN A 65 -15.14 -12.08 35.82
N THR A 66 -16.16 -12.82 36.24
CA THR A 66 -17.52 -12.30 36.44
C THR A 66 -17.54 -11.30 37.60
N GLU A 67 -16.86 -11.60 38.71
CA GLU A 67 -16.67 -10.66 39.83
C GLU A 67 -15.93 -9.39 39.40
N ALA A 68 -15.00 -9.50 38.44
CA ALA A 68 -14.33 -8.37 37.81
C ALA A 68 -15.20 -7.59 36.79
N GLY A 69 -16.49 -7.94 36.65
CA GLY A 69 -17.44 -7.23 35.80
C GLY A 69 -17.42 -7.66 34.33
N LEU A 70 -16.81 -8.80 33.99
CA LEU A 70 -16.81 -9.32 32.63
C LEU A 70 -18.09 -10.13 32.35
N SER A 71 -18.61 -10.01 31.14
CA SER A 71 -19.81 -10.72 30.66
C SER A 71 -19.48 -11.80 29.62
N GLU A 72 -18.47 -11.58 28.77
CA GLU A 72 -18.05 -12.52 27.73
C GLU A 72 -16.54 -12.51 27.52
N ILE A 73 -15.98 -13.66 27.16
CA ILE A 73 -14.58 -13.77 26.72
C ILE A 73 -14.57 -14.28 25.28
N TRP A 74 -14.03 -13.48 24.38
CA TRP A 74 -13.88 -13.86 22.98
C TRP A 74 -12.42 -14.22 22.72
N THR A 75 -12.18 -15.45 22.28
CA THR A 75 -10.85 -15.93 21.91
C THR A 75 -10.77 -16.10 20.41
N VAL A 76 -9.89 -15.33 19.77
CA VAL A 76 -9.56 -15.44 18.36
C VAL A 76 -8.24 -16.19 18.23
N SER A 77 -8.20 -17.25 17.44
CA SER A 77 -7.00 -18.07 17.24
C SER A 77 -6.57 -18.11 15.78
N GLN A 78 -5.32 -17.75 15.51
CA GLN A 78 -4.72 -17.81 14.17
C GLN A 78 -4.22 -19.24 13.89
N ALA A 79 -4.75 -19.90 12.86
CA ALA A 79 -4.50 -21.33 12.63
C ALA A 79 -3.07 -21.68 12.15
N LYS A 80 -2.41 -20.76 11.44
CA LYS A 80 -1.06 -20.93 10.87
C LYS A 80 0.06 -20.53 11.83
N THR A 81 -0.13 -19.45 12.58
CA THR A 81 0.90 -18.89 13.47
C THR A 81 0.71 -19.30 14.93
N GLY A 82 -0.51 -19.69 15.31
CA GLY A 82 -0.87 -19.96 16.70
C GLY A 82 -1.09 -18.70 17.54
N ASP A 83 -1.00 -17.51 16.93
CA ASP A 83 -1.25 -16.24 17.62
C ASP A 83 -2.69 -16.20 18.16
N ARG A 84 -2.88 -15.58 19.34
CA ARG A 84 -4.17 -15.45 20.02
C ARG A 84 -4.48 -14.01 20.35
N LEU A 85 -5.75 -13.63 20.16
CA LEU A 85 -6.32 -12.36 20.59
C LEU A 85 -7.50 -12.67 21.51
N VAL A 86 -7.38 -12.28 22.77
CA VAL A 86 -8.43 -12.43 23.79
C VAL A 86 -9.07 -11.07 24.00
N ILE A 87 -10.37 -10.98 23.78
CA ILE A 87 -11.16 -9.78 23.99
C ILE A 87 -12.07 -10.08 25.19
N SER A 88 -11.83 -9.37 26.29
CA SER A 88 -12.63 -9.49 27.51
C SER A 88 -13.70 -8.40 27.48
N ILE A 89 -14.96 -8.80 27.37
CA ILE A 89 -16.11 -7.88 27.25
C ILE A 89 -16.70 -7.66 28.65
N ALA A 90 -16.82 -6.40 29.06
CA ALA A 90 -17.60 -6.01 30.24
C ALA A 90 -19.06 -5.80 29.86
N GLU A 91 -19.32 -4.93 28.88
CA GLU A 91 -20.66 -4.59 28.41
C GLU A 91 -20.70 -4.52 26.88
N VAL A 92 -21.76 -5.07 26.27
CA VAL A 92 -22.07 -4.85 24.85
C VAL A 92 -23.08 -3.71 24.76
N ILE A 93 -22.67 -2.62 24.13
CA ILE A 93 -23.47 -1.40 23.95
C ILE A 93 -24.31 -1.51 22.67
N ALA A 94 -23.75 -2.08 21.59
CA ALA A 94 -24.44 -2.36 20.34
C ALA A 94 -23.86 -3.59 19.63
N ASP A 95 -24.70 -4.38 18.94
CA ASP A 95 -24.30 -5.53 18.13
C ASP A 95 -25.18 -5.62 16.87
N ASP A 96 -24.64 -5.14 15.75
CA ASP A 96 -25.34 -5.02 14.49
C ASP A 96 -24.75 -5.96 13.43
N ARG A 97 -25.61 -6.53 12.58
CA ARG A 97 -25.22 -7.43 11.49
C ARG A 97 -25.79 -6.94 10.16
N HIS A 98 -24.91 -6.84 9.17
CA HIS A 98 -25.26 -6.41 7.82
C HIS A 98 -24.59 -7.28 6.76
N GLU A 99 -25.34 -7.63 5.72
CA GLU A 99 -24.81 -8.18 4.48
C GLU A 99 -24.45 -7.02 3.55
N LEU A 100 -23.19 -6.95 3.14
CA LEU A 100 -22.71 -5.89 2.24
C LEU A 100 -22.84 -6.28 0.75
N GLY A 101 -23.26 -7.52 0.47
CA GLY A 101 -23.33 -8.06 -0.89
C GLY A 101 -21.97 -8.39 -1.48
N VAL A 102 -21.94 -8.48 -2.82
CA VAL A 102 -20.72 -8.71 -3.60
C VAL A 102 -20.00 -7.37 -3.75
N ASP A 103 -18.76 -7.30 -3.27
CA ASP A 103 -17.90 -6.13 -3.47
C ASP A 103 -17.43 -6.11 -4.94
N PRO A 104 -17.66 -5.02 -5.69
CA PRO A 104 -17.20 -4.90 -7.08
C PRO A 104 -15.68 -4.75 -7.19
N GLY A 105 -14.96 -4.66 -6.07
CA GLY A 105 -13.54 -4.38 -6.01
C GLY A 105 -13.25 -2.89 -5.96
N LEU A 106 -12.15 -2.54 -5.28
CA LEU A 106 -11.55 -1.22 -5.39
C LEU A 106 -11.01 -1.02 -6.80
N VAL A 107 -11.64 -0.16 -7.59
CA VAL A 107 -11.05 0.35 -8.83
C VAL A 107 -9.97 1.37 -8.46
N LYS A 108 -8.71 0.95 -8.53
CA LYS A 108 -7.58 1.88 -8.45
C LYS A 108 -7.46 2.51 -9.83
N ASP A 109 -7.65 3.83 -9.89
CA ASP A 109 -7.42 4.61 -11.11
C ASP A 109 -6.02 4.28 -11.64
N GLY A 110 -5.96 3.61 -12.80
CA GLY A 110 -4.75 3.18 -13.50
C GLY A 110 -3.97 4.34 -14.10
N VAL A 111 -3.94 5.50 -13.44
CA VAL A 111 -3.22 6.68 -13.89
C VAL A 111 -1.73 6.37 -14.01
N GLU A 112 -1.16 5.51 -13.15
CA GLU A 112 0.26 5.15 -13.26
C GLU A 112 0.53 4.21 -14.44
N SER A 113 -0.33 3.21 -14.68
CA SER A 113 -0.20 2.35 -15.87
C SER A 113 -0.41 3.14 -17.16
N HIS A 114 -1.35 4.08 -17.16
CA HIS A 114 -1.61 4.95 -18.30
C HIS A 114 -0.49 6.00 -18.50
N LEU A 115 0.06 6.57 -17.42
CA LEU A 115 1.25 7.43 -17.50
C LEU A 115 2.45 6.67 -18.07
N GLN A 116 2.61 5.40 -17.69
CA GLN A 116 3.65 4.54 -18.24
C GLN A 116 3.46 4.32 -19.75
N GLU A 117 2.23 4.07 -20.19
CA GLU A 117 1.87 3.94 -21.61
C GLU A 117 2.20 5.20 -22.38
N LEU A 118 1.64 6.33 -21.96
CA LEU A 118 1.83 7.62 -22.63
C LEU A 118 3.30 8.05 -22.64
N LEU A 119 4.03 7.87 -21.54
CA LEU A 119 5.46 8.22 -21.51
C LEU A 119 6.30 7.26 -22.36
N ALA A 120 5.89 6.00 -22.50
CA ALA A 120 6.57 5.05 -23.38
C ALA A 120 6.37 5.43 -24.87
N GLU A 121 5.17 5.87 -25.24
CA GLU A 121 4.84 6.37 -26.59
C GLU A 121 5.50 7.71 -26.89
N HIS A 122 5.59 8.60 -25.90
CA HIS A 122 6.19 9.92 -26.01
C HIS A 122 7.49 10.03 -25.22
N ILE A 123 8.39 9.05 -25.38
CA ILE A 123 9.64 8.94 -24.59
C ILE A 123 10.56 10.17 -24.74
N GLU A 124 10.44 10.91 -25.85
CA GLU A 124 11.13 12.18 -26.10
C GLU A 124 10.75 13.28 -25.10
N THR A 125 9.66 13.12 -24.34
CA THR A 125 9.33 13.99 -23.19
C THR A 125 10.46 14.03 -22.15
N LEU A 126 11.29 12.98 -22.08
CA LEU A 126 12.48 12.95 -21.21
C LEU A 126 13.66 13.76 -21.80
N GLY A 127 13.65 14.03 -23.09
CA GLY A 127 14.64 14.81 -23.83
C GLY A 127 14.82 14.29 -25.26
N ASP A 128 15.35 15.15 -26.13
CA ASP A 128 15.64 14.80 -27.52
C ASP A 128 16.57 13.58 -27.62
N GLY A 129 16.28 12.69 -28.57
CA GLY A 129 17.09 11.49 -28.80
C GLY A 129 16.88 10.37 -27.79
N TYR A 130 15.94 10.52 -26.85
CA TYR A 130 15.51 9.41 -26.01
C TYR A 130 14.76 8.36 -26.85
N SER A 131 14.98 7.08 -26.56
CA SER A 131 14.27 5.97 -27.20
C SER A 131 13.90 4.90 -26.19
N LEU A 132 12.70 4.35 -26.32
CA LEU A 132 12.22 3.28 -25.47
C LEU A 132 12.95 1.97 -25.81
N VAL A 133 13.47 1.28 -24.79
CA VAL A 133 13.97 -0.09 -24.93
C VAL A 133 12.86 -1.07 -24.59
N ARG A 134 12.25 -0.91 -23.40
CA ARG A 134 11.25 -1.85 -22.89
C ARG A 134 10.44 -1.22 -21.74
N ARG A 135 9.14 -1.49 -21.75
CA ARG A 135 8.25 -1.32 -20.59
C ARG A 135 8.38 -2.49 -19.63
N GLU A 136 8.24 -2.22 -18.34
CA GLU A 136 8.32 -3.19 -17.25
C GLU A 136 9.56 -4.09 -17.37
N TYR A 137 10.74 -3.47 -17.39
CA TYR A 137 12.00 -4.19 -17.54
C TYR A 137 12.31 -4.97 -16.25
N MET A 138 12.21 -6.30 -16.32
CA MET A 138 12.36 -7.18 -15.15
C MET A 138 13.77 -7.13 -14.55
N THR A 139 13.83 -6.85 -13.25
CA THR A 139 15.03 -7.01 -12.41
C THR A 139 14.83 -8.14 -11.39
N ALA A 140 15.85 -8.44 -10.59
CA ALA A 140 15.78 -9.45 -9.54
C ALA A 140 14.76 -9.15 -8.43
N ILE A 141 14.35 -7.88 -8.27
CA ILE A 141 13.43 -7.44 -7.21
C ILE A 141 12.09 -6.92 -7.77
N GLY A 142 11.83 -7.16 -9.05
CA GLY A 142 10.63 -6.69 -9.77
C GLY A 142 10.97 -5.81 -10.98
N PRO A 143 9.96 -5.42 -11.78
CA PRO A 143 10.18 -4.58 -12.95
C PRO A 143 10.47 -3.12 -12.55
N VAL A 144 11.34 -2.46 -13.32
CA VAL A 144 11.35 -0.99 -13.41
C VAL A 144 10.38 -0.56 -14.51
N ASP A 145 9.70 0.58 -14.34
CA ASP A 145 8.60 0.98 -15.23
C ASP A 145 9.03 1.09 -16.69
N LEU A 146 10.11 1.82 -16.97
CA LEU A 146 10.71 1.88 -18.30
C LEU A 146 12.23 1.70 -18.24
N LEU A 147 12.75 0.97 -19.22
CA LEU A 147 14.14 1.08 -19.65
C LEU A 147 14.18 1.82 -20.98
N ALA A 148 15.00 2.86 -21.05
CA ALA A 148 15.20 3.70 -22.22
C ALA A 148 16.70 3.85 -22.55
N ARG A 149 16.99 4.47 -23.69
CA ARG A 149 18.31 4.98 -24.07
C ARG A 149 18.21 6.50 -24.20
N ASP A 150 19.20 7.22 -23.66
CA ASP A 150 19.32 8.67 -23.89
C ASP A 150 19.95 8.98 -25.26
N HIS A 151 20.14 10.27 -25.56
CA HIS A 151 20.78 10.75 -26.79
C HIS A 151 22.22 10.22 -26.99
N GLY A 152 22.89 9.77 -25.92
CA GLY A 152 24.23 9.20 -25.94
C GLY A 152 24.21 7.67 -25.98
N HIS A 153 23.05 7.07 -26.23
CA HIS A 153 22.79 5.64 -26.16
C HIS A 153 23.14 5.00 -24.81
N GLN A 154 23.16 5.77 -23.72
CA GLN A 154 23.34 5.26 -22.36
C GLN A 154 22.01 4.74 -21.81
N SER A 155 22.07 3.75 -20.92
CA SER A 155 20.87 3.15 -20.34
C SER A 155 20.24 4.09 -19.32
N VAL A 156 18.91 4.24 -19.38
CA VAL A 156 18.14 5.06 -18.43
C VAL A 156 17.01 4.22 -17.86
N ALA A 157 17.00 4.06 -16.54
CA ALA A 157 15.90 3.48 -15.80
C ALA A 157 14.94 4.60 -15.35
N VAL A 158 13.67 4.47 -15.71
CA VAL A 158 12.63 5.46 -15.38
C VAL A 158 11.63 4.83 -14.43
N GLU A 159 11.39 5.47 -13.30
CA GLU A 159 10.30 5.15 -12.37
C GLU A 159 9.23 6.25 -12.48
N ILE A 160 7.97 5.83 -12.60
CA ILE A 160 6.83 6.69 -12.89
C ILE A 160 5.85 6.65 -11.72
N LYS A 161 5.49 7.82 -11.19
CA LYS A 161 4.48 7.95 -10.15
C LYS A 161 3.41 8.95 -10.55
N ARG A 162 2.18 8.76 -10.08
CA ARG A 162 1.20 9.86 -10.13
C ARG A 162 1.63 10.98 -9.18
N ARG A 163 1.99 10.61 -7.95
CA ARG A 163 2.54 11.50 -6.92
C ARG A 163 3.86 10.94 -6.41
N GLY A 164 4.97 11.59 -6.75
CA GLY A 164 6.31 11.21 -6.34
C GLY A 164 6.58 11.56 -4.89
N ASP A 165 6.84 10.53 -4.08
CA ASP A 165 7.29 10.62 -2.69
C ASP A 165 8.64 9.90 -2.49
N ILE A 166 9.11 9.83 -1.24
CA ILE A 166 10.40 9.22 -0.90
C ILE A 166 10.43 7.73 -1.27
N ASP A 167 9.31 7.03 -1.12
CA ASP A 167 9.24 5.59 -1.39
C ASP A 167 9.53 5.28 -2.86
N GLY A 168 9.06 6.12 -3.79
CA GLY A 168 9.39 6.00 -5.22
C GLY A 168 10.88 6.20 -5.53
N VAL A 169 11.54 7.15 -4.85
CA VAL A 169 12.98 7.39 -5.02
C VAL A 169 13.81 6.24 -4.45
N GLU A 170 13.41 5.71 -3.28
CA GLU A 170 14.04 4.54 -2.67
C GLU A 170 13.87 3.30 -3.55
N GLN A 171 12.71 3.14 -4.18
CA GLN A 171 12.45 2.07 -5.15
C GLN A 171 13.40 2.18 -6.36
N LEU A 172 13.48 3.35 -7.01
CA LEU A 172 14.37 3.56 -8.14
C LEU A 172 15.85 3.37 -7.77
N THR A 173 16.26 3.82 -6.58
CA THR A 173 17.64 3.63 -6.11
C THR A 173 18.01 2.14 -6.03
N ARG A 174 17.13 1.29 -5.49
CA ARG A 174 17.36 -0.17 -5.44
C ARG A 174 17.47 -0.79 -6.84
N TYR A 175 16.67 -0.33 -7.80
CA TYR A 175 16.80 -0.79 -9.19
C TYR A 175 18.14 -0.36 -9.79
N LEU A 176 18.54 0.90 -9.64
CA LEU A 176 19.81 1.41 -10.16
C LEU A 176 21.00 0.65 -9.59
N GLU A 177 21.01 0.36 -8.29
CA GLU A 177 22.07 -0.44 -7.65
C GLU A 177 22.21 -1.84 -8.25
N LEU A 178 21.09 -2.47 -8.64
CA LEU A 178 21.09 -3.80 -9.25
C LEU A 178 21.46 -3.73 -10.73
N MET A 179 20.86 -2.81 -11.48
CA MET A 179 21.06 -2.69 -12.92
C MET A 179 22.48 -2.22 -13.27
N ASN A 180 23.10 -1.40 -12.42
CA ASN A 180 24.51 -1.00 -12.60
C ASN A 180 25.52 -2.13 -12.35
N ARG A 181 25.09 -3.29 -11.81
CA ARG A 181 25.93 -4.49 -11.72
C ARG A 181 25.96 -5.30 -13.02
N ASP A 182 25.04 -5.04 -13.95
CA ASP A 182 25.00 -5.70 -15.25
C ASP A 182 25.94 -4.99 -16.23
N PRO A 183 27.03 -5.65 -16.71
CA PRO A 183 27.96 -5.06 -17.67
C PRO A 183 27.33 -4.69 -19.02
N LEU A 184 26.17 -5.25 -19.36
CA LEU A 184 25.46 -4.96 -20.61
C LEU A 184 24.63 -3.67 -20.54
N LEU A 185 24.30 -3.23 -19.32
CA LEU A 185 23.49 -2.05 -19.09
C LEU A 185 24.30 -0.87 -18.56
N THR A 186 25.30 -1.13 -17.72
CA THR A 186 26.07 -0.11 -17.02
C THR A 186 26.82 0.82 -17.97
N PRO A 187 26.89 2.14 -17.70
CA PRO A 187 26.20 2.84 -16.60
C PRO A 187 24.70 3.02 -16.88
N VAL A 188 23.90 2.86 -15.82
CA VAL A 188 22.45 3.10 -15.84
C VAL A 188 22.13 4.35 -15.02
N GLN A 189 21.56 5.35 -15.69
CA GLN A 189 21.09 6.58 -15.05
C GLN A 189 19.64 6.45 -14.59
N GLY A 190 19.25 7.22 -13.58
CA GLY A 190 17.89 7.25 -13.05
C GLY A 190 17.11 8.47 -13.47
N VAL A 191 15.86 8.28 -13.89
CA VAL A 191 14.85 9.34 -14.03
C VAL A 191 13.66 9.02 -13.14
N PHE A 192 13.31 9.94 -12.25
CA PHE A 192 12.09 9.89 -11.46
C PHE A 192 11.06 10.83 -12.08
N ALA A 193 10.04 10.25 -12.72
CA ALA A 193 9.03 10.96 -13.48
C ALA A 193 7.68 10.94 -12.75
N ALA A 194 7.06 12.09 -12.52
CA ALA A 194 5.73 12.12 -11.89
C ALA A 194 4.92 13.36 -12.26
N GLN A 195 3.59 13.31 -12.14
CA GLN A 195 2.77 14.53 -12.33
C GLN A 195 3.02 15.56 -11.22
N GLU A 196 3.36 15.11 -10.02
CA GLU A 196 3.71 15.95 -8.88
C GLU A 196 4.85 15.27 -8.12
N ILE A 197 5.91 16.01 -7.75
CA ILE A 197 7.03 15.49 -6.95
C ILE A 197 7.11 16.30 -5.65
N LYS A 198 6.99 15.63 -4.50
CA LYS A 198 7.12 16.29 -3.20
C LYS A 198 8.55 16.85 -3.01
N PRO A 199 8.71 18.01 -2.34
CA PRO A 199 10.03 18.62 -2.16
C PRO A 199 11.07 17.68 -1.54
N GLN A 200 10.71 16.89 -0.53
CA GLN A 200 11.66 15.97 0.12
C GLN A 200 12.10 14.83 -0.81
N ALA A 201 11.18 14.34 -1.65
CA ALA A 201 11.50 13.32 -2.64
C ALA A 201 12.44 13.87 -3.71
N ARG A 202 12.19 15.09 -4.20
CA ARG A 202 13.08 15.79 -5.13
C ARG A 202 14.49 15.95 -4.54
N THR A 203 14.60 16.47 -3.32
CA THR A 203 15.89 16.62 -2.65
C THR A 203 16.65 15.30 -2.55
N LEU A 204 15.98 14.21 -2.18
CA LEU A 204 16.61 12.89 -2.08
C LEU A 204 17.03 12.33 -3.44
N ALA A 205 16.20 12.50 -4.46
CA ALA A 205 16.51 12.05 -5.81
C ALA A 205 17.74 12.78 -6.37
N GLU A 206 17.77 14.10 -6.26
CA GLU A 206 18.88 14.94 -6.73
C GLU A 206 20.19 14.62 -5.98
N ASP A 207 20.13 14.40 -4.66
CA ASP A 207 21.28 13.95 -3.84
C ASP A 207 21.87 12.61 -4.34
N ARG A 208 21.00 11.71 -4.85
CA ARG A 208 21.40 10.41 -5.43
C ARG A 208 21.75 10.47 -6.91
N GLY A 209 21.80 11.67 -7.51
CA GLY A 209 22.06 11.84 -8.95
C GLY A 209 20.91 11.34 -9.84
N ILE A 210 19.70 11.22 -9.31
CA ILE A 210 18.49 10.85 -10.05
C ILE A 210 17.83 12.12 -10.58
N ARG A 211 17.63 12.18 -11.90
CA ARG A 211 16.97 13.33 -12.54
C ARG A 211 15.47 13.30 -12.26
N CYS A 212 14.91 14.41 -11.78
CA CYS A 212 13.47 14.55 -11.59
C CYS A 212 12.79 15.19 -12.81
N VAL A 213 11.70 14.59 -13.30
CA VAL A 213 10.89 15.12 -14.42
C VAL A 213 9.44 15.23 -13.97
N VAL A 214 8.85 16.42 -14.12
CA VAL A 214 7.42 16.62 -13.88
C VAL A 214 6.68 16.36 -15.20
N LEU A 215 5.72 15.44 -15.18
CA LEU A 215 4.93 15.05 -16.34
C LEU A 215 3.65 15.88 -16.42
N ASP A 216 3.40 16.45 -17.59
CA ASP A 216 2.10 17.02 -17.92
C ASP A 216 1.24 15.91 -18.55
N TYR A 217 0.26 15.42 -17.80
CA TYR A 217 -0.60 14.32 -18.23
C TYR A 217 -1.48 14.70 -19.42
N ASP A 218 -1.99 15.93 -19.46
CA ASP A 218 -2.87 16.38 -20.54
C ASP A 218 -2.05 16.60 -21.82
N ALA A 219 -0.82 17.11 -21.71
CA ALA A 219 0.08 17.20 -22.85
C ALA A 219 0.48 15.82 -23.40
N LEU A 220 0.81 14.87 -22.52
CA LEU A 220 1.10 13.49 -22.91
C LEU A 220 -0.09 12.85 -23.63
N ARG A 221 -1.29 12.98 -23.08
CA ARG A 221 -2.52 12.43 -23.69
C ARG A 221 -2.87 13.12 -25.02
N GLY A 222 -2.62 14.42 -25.14
CA GLY A 222 -2.87 15.19 -26.36
C GLY A 222 -1.83 14.99 -27.48
N MET A 223 -0.70 14.34 -27.19
CA MET A 223 0.24 13.88 -28.21
C MET A 223 -0.21 12.58 -28.89
N ASP A 224 -1.18 11.90 -28.29
CA ASP A 224 -1.65 10.56 -28.67
C ASP A 224 -2.89 10.59 -29.59
N ASP A 225 -3.47 11.77 -29.83
CA ASP A 225 -4.71 11.92 -30.60
C ASP A 225 -4.53 12.82 -31.85
N PRO A 226 -4.23 12.23 -33.03
CA PRO A 226 -4.25 12.94 -34.31
C PRO A 226 -5.65 13.49 -34.66
N ASP A 227 -6.73 12.90 -34.12
CA ASP A 227 -8.12 13.28 -34.38
C ASP A 227 -8.61 14.39 -33.43
N SER A 228 -7.90 14.66 -32.32
CA SER A 228 -8.20 15.78 -31.42
C SER A 228 -7.81 17.16 -31.97
N ARG A 229 -7.05 17.23 -33.06
CA ARG A 229 -6.60 18.49 -33.70
C ARG A 229 -7.53 18.98 -34.81
N LEU A 230 -8.84 18.95 -34.57
CA LEU A 230 -9.85 19.53 -35.48
C LEU A 230 -10.44 20.82 -34.88
N PHE A 231 -9.92 21.94 -35.40
CA PHE A 231 -10.38 23.34 -35.31
C PHE A 231 -10.15 24.11 -34.01
#